data_AF-A0A1M6GKW8-F1
#
_entry.id   AF-A0A1M6GKW8-F1
#
_cell.length_a   1.000
_cell.length_b   1.000
_cell.length_c   1.000
_cell.angle_alpha   90.00
_cell.angle_beta   90.00
_cell.angle_gamma   90.00
#
_symmetry.space_group_name_H-M   'P 1'
#
loop_
_entity.id
_entity.type
_entity.pdbx_description
1 polymer ?
#
loop_
_entity_poly.entity_id
_entity_poly.type
_entity_poly.pdbx_seq_one_letter_code
_entity_poly.pdbx_strand_id
1 'polypeptide(L)'
;MRPTIRFTGIDQCISFGDLISTNVSQAIEKETEQGAKEVRKRERELAPVKSGLLRKSIVNRKGKYGISRMVRAKAPHAPLQEYGTKRGVKGKHFAERARRELLPGIQEKIRSAVRNEVRR
;
A
#
# COMPACT_ATOMS: atom_id res chain seq x y z
N MET A 1 30.18 -49.02 -2.79
CA MET A 1 29.43 -47.95 -2.10
C MET A 1 30.08 -46.62 -2.46
N ARG A 2 29.39 -45.69 -3.13
CA ARG A 2 29.97 -44.37 -3.46
C ARG A 2 29.88 -43.45 -2.24
N PRO A 3 30.94 -42.74 -1.83
CA PRO A 3 30.86 -41.81 -0.72
C PRO A 3 29.96 -40.63 -1.11
N THR A 4 28.85 -40.49 -0.40
CA THR A 4 27.91 -39.36 -0.56
C THR A 4 28.37 -38.23 0.36
N ILE A 5 29.00 -37.20 -0.21
CA ILE A 5 29.32 -35.98 0.53
C ILE A 5 28.03 -35.18 0.68
N ARG A 6 27.45 -35.14 1.88
CA ARG A 6 26.30 -34.29 2.18
C ARG A 6 26.80 -32.86 2.39
N PHE A 7 26.40 -31.94 1.50
CA PHE A 7 26.65 -30.51 1.65
C PHE A 7 25.67 -29.92 2.69
N THR A 8 25.96 -30.12 3.97
CA THR A 8 25.11 -29.70 5.11
C THR A 8 24.97 -28.19 5.28
N GLY A 9 25.72 -27.38 4.52
CA GLY A 9 25.64 -25.91 4.54
C GLY A 9 24.61 -25.31 3.58
N ILE A 10 24.20 -26.02 2.53
CA ILE A 10 23.30 -25.46 1.51
C ILE A 10 21.91 -25.20 2.10
N ASP A 11 21.41 -26.11 2.94
CA ASP A 11 20.10 -25.96 3.61
C ASP A 11 20.08 -24.76 4.58
N GLN A 12 21.22 -24.44 5.21
CA GLN A 12 21.36 -23.26 6.07
C GLN A 12 21.36 -21.97 5.25
N CYS A 13 22.00 -21.96 4.07
CA CYS A 13 21.95 -20.81 3.17
C CYS A 13 20.55 -20.58 2.58
N ILE A 14 19.83 -21.65 2.22
CA ILE A 14 18.46 -21.56 1.69
C ILE A 14 17.52 -21.01 2.77
N SER A 15 17.57 -21.57 3.99
CA SER A 15 16.73 -21.10 5.10
C SER A 15 17.01 -19.64 5.50
N PHE A 16 18.27 -19.21 5.44
CA PHE A 16 18.62 -17.80 5.62
C PHE A 16 18.02 -16.90 4.54
N GLY A 17 18.07 -17.32 3.27
CA GLY A 17 17.44 -16.62 2.15
C GLY A 17 15.91 -16.50 2.29
N ASP A 18 15.26 -17.59 2.72
CA ASP A 18 13.81 -17.60 2.97
C ASP A 18 13.42 -16.66 4.12
N LEU A 19 14.25 -16.59 5.17
CA LEU A 19 14.05 -15.70 6.31
C LEU A 19 14.18 -14.23 5.90
N ILE A 20 15.19 -13.87 5.10
CA ILE A 20 15.34 -12.52 4.53
C ILE A 20 14.12 -12.17 3.67
N SER A 21 13.71 -13.07 2.77
CA SER A 21 12.55 -12.87 1.89
C SER A 21 11.27 -12.59 2.71
N THR A 22 11.08 -13.34 3.80
CA THR A 22 9.94 -13.19 4.71
C THR A 22 9.99 -11.85 5.43
N ASN A 23 11.13 -11.47 6.01
CA ASN A 23 11.28 -10.22 6.74
C ASN A 23 11.10 -9.00 5.83
N VAL A 24 11.69 -9.05 4.63
CA VAL A 24 11.52 -8.00 3.61
C VAL A 24 10.04 -7.87 3.22
N SER A 25 9.35 -9.00 3.03
CA SER A 25 7.91 -8.99 2.71
C SER A 25 7.08 -8.36 3.84
N GLN A 26 7.37 -8.67 5.10
CA GLN A 26 6.70 -8.08 6.26
C GLN A 26 6.98 -6.57 6.38
N ALA A 27 8.22 -6.15 6.15
CA ALA A 27 8.61 -4.74 6.15
C ALA A 27 7.86 -3.96 5.07
N ILE A 28 7.77 -4.51 3.84
CA ILE A 28 6.99 -3.92 2.75
C ILE A 28 5.51 -3.83 3.12
N GLU A 29 4.92 -4.89 3.69
CA GLU A 29 3.50 -4.89 4.09
C GLU A 29 3.19 -3.80 5.13
N LYS A 30 4.07 -3.63 6.11
CA LYS A 30 3.94 -2.61 7.16
C LYS A 30 4.00 -1.19 6.60
N GLU A 31 4.99 -0.90 5.76
CA GLU A 31 5.13 0.43 5.14
C GLU A 31 3.98 0.72 4.15
N THR A 32 3.57 -0.30 3.39
CA THR A 32 2.42 -0.17 2.47
C THR A 32 1.11 0.05 3.24
N GLU A 33 0.94 -0.58 4.41
CA GLU A 33 -0.17 -0.30 5.32
C GLU A 33 -0.21 1.15 5.76
N GLN A 34 0.90 1.66 6.27
CA GLN A 34 1.00 3.03 6.76
C GLN A 34 0.79 4.04 5.62
N GLY A 35 1.46 3.84 4.49
CA GLY A 35 1.27 4.67 3.30
C GLY A 35 -0.17 4.69 2.80
N ALA A 36 -0.85 3.53 2.77
CA ALA A 36 -2.25 3.48 2.39
C ALA A 36 -3.19 4.19 3.40
N LYS A 37 -2.84 4.22 4.70
CA LYS A 37 -3.58 5.00 5.71
C LYS A 37 -3.36 6.51 5.51
N GLU A 38 -2.12 6.94 5.22
CA GLU A 38 -1.78 8.34 4.91
C GLU A 38 -2.53 8.83 3.66
N VAL A 39 -2.47 8.06 2.57
CA VAL A 39 -3.21 8.36 1.33
C VAL A 39 -4.71 8.44 1.59
N ARG A 40 -5.29 7.50 2.35
CA ARG A 40 -6.70 7.56 2.72
C ARG A 40 -7.05 8.82 3.51
N LYS A 41 -6.20 9.22 4.47
CA LYS A 41 -6.43 10.43 5.26
C LYS A 41 -6.40 11.67 4.36
N ARG A 42 -5.42 11.75 3.47
CA ARG A 42 -5.27 12.88 2.54
C ARG A 42 -6.38 12.94 1.50
N GLU A 43 -6.78 11.81 0.93
CA GLU A 43 -7.93 11.73 0.02
C GLU A 43 -9.23 12.17 0.72
N ARG A 44 -9.39 11.88 2.01
CA ARG A 44 -10.53 12.35 2.83
C ARG A 44 -10.49 13.83 3.15
N GLU A 45 -9.32 14.43 3.29
CA GLU A 45 -9.16 15.88 3.52
C GLU A 45 -9.46 16.67 2.25
N LEU A 46 -9.03 16.16 1.09
CA LEU A 46 -9.25 16.79 -0.20
C LEU A 46 -10.65 16.51 -0.79
N ALA A 47 -11.43 15.62 -0.18
CA ALA A 47 -12.78 15.29 -0.62
C ALA A 47 -13.76 16.46 -0.37
N PRO A 48 -14.67 16.78 -1.33
CA PRO A 48 -15.56 17.94 -1.26
C PRO A 48 -16.67 17.86 -0.18
N VAL A 49 -16.50 18.52 0.96
CA VAL A 49 -17.45 18.42 2.08
C VAL A 49 -18.76 19.21 1.87
N LYS A 50 -19.78 18.60 1.24
CA LYS A 50 -21.17 19.11 1.28
C LYS A 50 -22.09 18.24 2.13
N SER A 51 -22.07 16.93 1.91
CA SER A 51 -22.83 15.94 2.71
C SER A 51 -21.93 15.05 3.58
N GLY A 52 -20.62 15.02 3.31
CA GLY A 52 -19.66 14.18 4.03
C GLY A 52 -19.73 12.69 3.69
N LEU A 53 -20.64 12.28 2.80
CA LEU A 53 -20.87 10.88 2.44
C LEU A 53 -19.69 10.28 1.66
N LEU A 54 -19.10 11.05 0.74
CA LEU A 54 -17.94 10.60 -0.04
C LEU A 54 -16.73 10.45 0.88
N ARG A 55 -16.44 11.46 1.72
CA ARG A 55 -15.35 11.41 2.71
C ARG A 55 -15.43 10.17 3.60
N LYS A 56 -16.61 9.86 4.12
CA LYS A 56 -16.82 8.66 4.96
C LYS A 56 -16.60 7.37 4.18
N SER A 57 -16.95 7.34 2.89
CA SER A 57 -16.89 6.15 2.03
C SER A 57 -15.52 5.77 1.49
N ILE A 58 -14.49 6.63 1.63
CA ILE A 58 -13.11 6.31 1.23
C ILE A 58 -12.54 5.29 2.22
N VAL A 59 -12.24 4.11 1.70
CA VAL A 59 -11.77 2.95 2.46
C VAL A 59 -10.44 2.43 1.90
N ASN A 60 -9.66 1.82 2.78
CA ASN A 60 -8.47 1.07 2.41
C ASN A 60 -8.87 -0.41 2.30
N ARG A 61 -8.63 -1.04 1.14
CA ARG A 61 -8.93 -2.45 0.88
C ARG A 61 -7.63 -3.20 0.62
N LYS A 62 -7.44 -4.32 1.32
CA LYS A 62 -6.36 -5.28 1.06
C LYS A 62 -6.61 -5.97 -0.28
N GLY A 63 -5.60 -6.01 -1.14
CA GLY A 63 -5.63 -6.69 -2.43
C GLY A 63 -5.51 -8.22 -2.28
N LYS A 64 -5.69 -8.95 -3.40
CA LYS A 64 -5.75 -10.42 -3.42
C LYS A 64 -4.51 -11.10 -2.81
N TYR A 65 -3.34 -10.48 -2.94
CA TYR A 65 -2.04 -11.02 -2.49
C TYR A 65 -1.54 -10.39 -1.18
N GLY A 66 -2.38 -9.63 -0.49
CA GLY A 66 -2.09 -9.06 0.83
C GLY A 66 -1.11 -7.88 0.88
N ILE A 67 -0.13 -7.85 -0.02
CA ILE A 67 0.88 -6.80 -0.12
C ILE A 67 0.27 -5.53 -0.73
N SER A 68 -0.53 -5.68 -1.80
CA SER A 68 -1.15 -4.54 -2.45
C SER A 68 -2.29 -4.00 -1.59
N ARG A 69 -2.31 -2.68 -1.38
CA ARG A 69 -3.43 -1.97 -0.76
C ARG A 69 -4.01 -0.98 -1.74
N MET A 70 -5.34 -0.94 -1.79
CA MET A 70 -6.09 -0.05 -2.67
C MET A 70 -6.91 0.92 -1.82
N VAL A 71 -6.66 2.21 -1.99
CA VAL A 71 -7.54 3.25 -1.47
C VAL A 71 -8.58 3.55 -2.54
N ARG A 72 -9.85 3.32 -2.20
CA ARG A 72 -10.99 3.55 -3.10
C ARG A 72 -12.25 3.92 -2.32
N ALA A 73 -13.20 4.56 -2.99
CA ALA A 73 -14.56 4.68 -2.49
C ALA A 73 -15.29 3.31 -2.54
N LYS A 74 -16.19 3.06 -1.59
CA LYS A 74 -16.91 1.77 -1.45
C LYS A 74 -17.71 1.38 -2.72
N ALA A 75 -18.28 2.36 -3.43
CA ALA A 75 -18.99 2.14 -4.69
C ALA A 75 -18.41 3.06 -5.81
N PRO A 76 -18.00 2.49 -6.96
CA PRO A 76 -17.47 3.30 -8.07
C PRO A 76 -18.55 4.04 -8.89
N HIS A 77 -19.83 3.61 -8.83
CA HIS A 77 -20.89 4.11 -9.74
C HIS A 77 -22.29 4.33 -9.11
N ALA A 78 -22.46 4.37 -7.79
CA ALA A 78 -23.77 4.60 -7.16
C ALA A 78 -23.64 5.38 -5.84
N PRO A 79 -24.68 6.10 -5.38
CA PRO A 79 -24.70 7.53 -5.02
C PRO A 79 -24.07 7.86 -3.65
N LEU A 80 -22.75 7.83 -3.58
CA LEU A 80 -21.96 8.48 -2.50
C LEU A 80 -21.45 9.84 -2.96
N GLN A 81 -22.34 10.64 -3.54
CA GLN A 81 -21.98 11.82 -4.30
C GLN A 81 -21.87 13.05 -3.39
N GLU A 82 -20.67 13.61 -3.28
CA GLU A 82 -20.49 14.97 -2.77
C GLU A 82 -20.67 15.97 -3.93
N TYR A 83 -21.92 16.29 -4.26
CA TYR A 83 -22.29 17.31 -5.26
C TYR A 83 -22.05 18.72 -4.73
N GLY A 84 -20.91 19.31 -5.07
CA GLY A 84 -20.57 20.70 -4.72
C GLY A 84 -21.07 21.80 -5.66
N THR A 85 -21.24 21.57 -6.96
CA THR A 85 -21.60 22.66 -7.90
C THR A 85 -22.36 22.13 -9.12
N LYS A 86 -23.18 22.98 -9.75
CA LYS A 86 -23.84 22.79 -11.06
C LYS A 86 -22.86 22.40 -12.22
N ARG A 87 -21.55 22.32 -11.95
CA ARG A 87 -20.46 21.89 -12.83
C ARG A 87 -19.56 20.94 -12.04
N GLY A 88 -20.00 19.70 -11.85
CA GLY A 88 -19.38 18.72 -10.96
C GLY A 88 -17.86 18.64 -11.09
N VAL A 89 -17.15 18.70 -9.96
CA VAL A 89 -15.74 18.31 -9.91
C VAL A 89 -15.69 16.82 -10.21
N LYS A 90 -15.11 16.45 -11.35
CA LYS A 90 -14.86 15.05 -11.71
C LYS A 90 -14.03 14.46 -10.57
N GLY A 91 -14.56 13.48 -9.84
CA GLY A 91 -13.94 12.85 -8.66
C GLY A 91 -12.56 12.20 -8.89
N LYS A 92 -11.96 12.39 -10.07
CA LYS A 92 -10.61 11.96 -10.42
C LYS A 92 -9.53 12.86 -9.78
N HIS A 93 -9.74 14.17 -9.71
CA HIS A 93 -8.64 15.11 -9.41
C HIS A 93 -8.16 15.10 -7.96
N PHE A 94 -9.04 14.92 -6.96
CA PHE A 94 -8.62 14.93 -5.56
C PHE A 94 -7.85 13.66 -5.18
N ALA A 95 -8.28 12.50 -5.68
CA ALA A 95 -7.60 11.23 -5.49
C ALA A 95 -6.25 11.21 -6.21
N GLU A 96 -6.21 11.71 -7.45
CA GLU A 96 -4.98 11.87 -8.22
C GLU A 96 -3.99 12.81 -7.53
N ARG A 97 -4.47 13.93 -6.98
CA ARG A 97 -3.63 14.88 -6.22
C ARG A 97 -3.04 14.25 -4.96
N ALA A 98 -3.85 13.56 -4.15
CA ALA A 98 -3.36 12.88 -2.95
C ALA A 98 -2.29 11.83 -3.27
N ARG A 99 -2.48 11.09 -4.37
CA ARG A 99 -1.52 10.10 -4.87
C ARG A 99 -0.24 10.77 -5.34
N ARG A 100 -0.32 11.85 -6.11
CA ARG A 100 0.85 12.57 -6.61
C ARG A 100 1.68 13.19 -5.48
N GLU A 101 1.02 13.69 -4.43
CA GLU A 101 1.69 14.27 -3.26
C GLU A 101 2.41 13.20 -2.40
N LEU A 102 1.79 12.03 -2.18
CA LEU A 102 2.27 11.08 -1.16
C LEU A 102 2.97 9.83 -1.72
N LEU A 103 2.68 9.39 -2.95
CA LEU A 103 3.26 8.17 -3.51
C LEU A 103 4.79 8.19 -3.55
N PRO A 104 5.47 9.27 -3.97
CA PRO A 104 6.94 9.28 -4.02
C PRO A 104 7.56 9.04 -2.64
N GLY A 105 7.08 9.72 -1.60
CA GLY A 105 7.58 9.56 -0.24
C GLY A 105 7.31 8.16 0.34
N ILE A 106 6.15 7.56 0.03
CA ILE A 106 5.84 6.18 0.43
C ILE A 106 6.77 5.19 -0.28
N GLN A 107 7.04 5.38 -1.57
CA GLN A 107 7.98 4.53 -2.30
C GLN A 107 9.40 4.63 -1.73
N GLU A 108 9.86 5.82 -1.35
CA GLU A 108 11.14 6.02 -0.69
C GLU A 108 11.20 5.34 0.68
N LYS A 109 10.15 5.47 1.50
CA LYS A 109 10.05 4.76 2.79
C LYS A 109 10.14 3.24 2.61
N ILE A 110 9.40 2.67 1.66
CA ILE A 110 9.46 1.23 1.34
C ILE A 110 10.89 0.83 0.91
N ARG A 111 11.51 1.59 -0.01
CA ARG A 111 12.89 1.31 -0.46
C ARG A 111 13.89 1.37 0.71
N SER A 112 13.72 2.32 1.62
CA SER A 112 14.58 2.45 2.81
C SER A 112 14.40 1.27 3.78
N ALA A 113 13.17 0.83 4.01
CA ALA A 113 12.86 -0.32 4.87
C ALA A 113 13.45 -1.62 4.29
N VAL A 114 13.30 -1.83 2.98
CA VAL A 114 13.91 -2.98 2.29
C VAL A 114 15.43 -2.93 2.39
N ARG A 115 16.05 -1.77 2.15
CA ARG A 115 17.51 -1.61 2.26
C ARG A 115 18.02 -1.89 3.67
N ASN A 116 17.29 -1.49 4.70
CA ASN A 116 17.67 -1.74 6.09
C ASN A 116 17.57 -3.22 6.44
N GLU A 117 16.56 -3.92 5.94
CA GLU A 117 16.38 -5.35 6.20
C GLU A 117 17.39 -6.22 5.45
N VAL A 118 17.77 -5.83 4.22
CA VAL A 118 18.80 -6.55 3.43
C VAL A 118 20.22 -6.31 3.97
N ARG A 119 20.46 -5.19 4.65
CA ARG A 119 21.76 -4.88 5.26
C ARG A 119 21.97 -5.54 6.63
N ARG A 120 20.89 -6.03 7.24
CA ARG A 120 20.92 -6.72 8.53
C ARG A 120 21.41 -8.16 8.37
#